data_AF-A0A1V6HL98-F1
#
_entry.id   AF-A0A1V6HL98-F1
#
_cell.length_a   1.000
_cell.length_b   1.000
_cell.length_c   1.000
_cell.angle_alpha   90.00
_cell.angle_beta   90.00
_cell.angle_gamma   90.00
#
_symmetry.space_group_name_H-M   'P 1'
#
loop_
_entity.id
_entity.type
_entity.pdbx_description
1 polymer ?
#
loop_
_entity_poly.entity_id
_entity_poly.type
_entity_poly.pdbx_seq_one_letter_code
_entity_poly.pdbx_strand_id
1 'polypeptide(L)'
;MAFETADQYRLAGRYQDALKWNGKVKNGQRRQNQRLAIAISGKLYALACSMAAQLEHCGQVGDNTSYQLAYSCFRHGDFPQSIRFLDRISDPTLASSAQGIRDAISRVM
;
A
#
# COMPACT_ATOMS: atom_id res chain seq x y z
N MET A 1 -12.06 -0.77 19.14
CA MET A 1 -12.06 0.71 19.27
C MET A 1 -10.93 1.37 18.50
N ALA A 2 -9.65 1.10 18.77
CA ALA A 2 -8.55 1.82 18.09
C ALA A 2 -8.56 1.68 16.55
N PHE A 3 -8.93 0.51 16.03
CA PHE A 3 -9.03 0.27 14.60
C PHE A 3 -10.15 1.13 13.99
N GLU A 4 -11.34 1.11 14.58
CA GLU A 4 -12.50 1.86 14.10
C GLU A 4 -12.25 3.38 14.19
N THR A 5 -11.64 3.85 15.28
CA THR A 5 -11.23 5.25 15.44
C THR A 5 -10.23 5.69 14.38
N ALA A 6 -9.22 4.86 14.08
CA ALA A 6 -8.26 5.16 13.01
C ALA A 6 -8.94 5.28 11.65
N ASP A 7 -9.95 4.45 11.37
CA ASP A 7 -10.69 4.51 10.11
C ASP A 7 -11.55 5.78 9.99
N GLN A 8 -12.17 6.23 11.08
CA GLN A 8 -12.91 7.51 11.09
C GLN A 8 -12.00 8.69 10.76
N TYR A 9 -10.80 8.75 11.35
CA TYR A 9 -9.82 9.78 11.01
C TYR A 9 -9.34 9.68 9.57
N ARG A 10 -9.16 8.46 9.04
CA ARG A 10 -8.79 8.24 7.63
C ARG A 10 -9.86 8.79 6.68
N LEU A 11 -11.13 8.48 6.94
CA LEU A 11 -12.26 8.96 6.15
C LEU A 11 -12.42 10.48 6.23
N ALA A 12 -12.09 11.09 7.37
CA ALA A 12 -12.05 12.54 7.56
C ALA A 12 -10.80 13.22 6.96
N GLY A 13 -9.92 12.49 6.27
CA GLY A 13 -8.68 13.04 5.69
C GLY A 13 -7.59 13.40 6.72
N ARG A 14 -7.78 13.05 8.00
CA ARG A 14 -6.85 13.33 9.11
C ARG A 14 -5.84 12.20 9.26
N TYR A 15 -4.98 12.02 8.26
CA TYR A 15 -4.12 10.83 8.16
C TYR A 15 -3.09 10.70 9.28
N GLN A 16 -2.57 11.80 9.83
CA GLN A 16 -1.65 11.76 10.98
C GLN A 16 -2.35 11.21 12.23
N ASP A 17 -3.57 11.66 12.51
CA ASP A 17 -4.37 11.13 13.63
C ASP A 17 -4.75 9.66 13.39
N ALA A 18 -5.08 9.31 12.14
CA ALA A 18 -5.35 7.93 11.75
C ALA A 18 -4.14 7.02 12.05
N LEU A 19 -2.93 7.45 11.67
CA LEU A 19 -1.69 6.71 11.97
C LEU A 19 -1.43 6.61 13.48
N LYS A 20 -1.67 7.68 14.24
CA LYS A 20 -1.55 7.69 15.70
C LYS A 20 -2.47 6.66 16.36
N TRP A 21 -3.72 6.55 15.91
CA TRP A 21 -4.67 5.56 16.42
C TRP A 21 -4.39 4.15 15.92
N ASN A 22 -3.98 4.00 14.66
CA ASN A 22 -3.55 2.72 14.09
C ASN A 22 -2.40 2.09 14.89
N GLY A 23 -1.45 2.91 15.38
CA GLY A 23 -0.36 2.44 16.26
C GLY A 23 -0.82 1.74 17.54
N LYS A 24 -2.06 1.97 17.99
CA LYS A 24 -2.66 1.34 19.17
C LYS A 24 -3.41 0.02 18.86
N VAL A 25 -3.49 -0.38 17.59
CA VAL A 25 -4.15 -1.64 17.19
C VAL A 25 -3.27 -2.82 17.58
N LYS A 26 -3.77 -3.70 18.46
CA LYS A 26 -3.00 -4.82 19.02
C LYS A 26 -2.68 -5.90 17.99
N ASN A 27 -3.66 -6.31 17.18
CA ASN A 27 -3.47 -7.32 16.15
C ASN A 27 -2.56 -6.78 15.05
N GLY A 28 -1.37 -7.38 14.90
CA GLY A 28 -0.33 -6.91 13.97
C GLY A 28 -0.80 -6.90 12.52
N GLN A 29 -1.46 -7.97 12.08
CA GLN A 29 -1.98 -8.10 10.72
C GLN A 29 -3.01 -7.01 10.41
N ARG A 30 -4.03 -6.84 11.26
CA ARG A 30 -5.05 -5.77 11.12
C ARG A 30 -4.40 -4.39 11.13
N ARG A 31 -3.41 -4.18 12.00
CA ARG A 31 -2.68 -2.90 12.09
C ARG A 31 -1.99 -2.59 10.76
N GLN A 32 -1.28 -3.54 10.15
CA GLN A 32 -0.55 -3.26 8.91
C GLN A 32 -1.45 -3.05 7.71
N ASN A 33 -2.51 -3.84 7.56
CA ASN A 33 -3.46 -3.64 6.46
C ASN A 33 -4.11 -2.26 6.53
N GLN A 34 -4.53 -1.84 7.73
CA GLN A 34 -5.10 -0.52 7.91
C GLN A 34 -4.05 0.58 7.72
N ARG A 35 -2.81 0.38 8.17
CA ARG A 35 -1.73 1.35 7.98
C ARG A 35 -1.44 1.58 6.50
N LEU A 36 -1.46 0.52 5.68
CA LEU A 36 -1.31 0.61 4.23
C LEU A 36 -2.47 1.41 3.62
N ALA A 37 -3.71 1.09 4.00
CA ALA A 37 -4.89 1.82 3.53
C ALA A 37 -4.85 3.32 3.91
N ILE A 38 -4.40 3.65 5.12
CA ILE A 38 -4.19 5.04 5.56
C ILE A 38 -3.10 5.71 4.72
N ALA A 39 -1.96 5.06 4.51
CA ALA A 39 -0.86 5.60 3.72
C ALA A 39 -1.28 5.90 2.28
N ILE A 40 -1.99 4.98 1.63
CA ILE A 40 -2.49 5.16 0.26
C ILE A 40 -3.52 6.30 0.21
N SER A 41 -4.49 6.31 1.14
CA SER A 41 -5.51 7.38 1.20
C SER A 41 -4.86 8.76 1.36
N GLY A 42 -3.81 8.85 2.18
CA GLY A 42 -3.06 10.08 2.40
C GLY A 42 -1.96 10.37 1.38
N LYS A 43 -1.86 9.59 0.30
CA LYS A 43 -0.79 9.72 -0.72
C LYS A 43 0.63 9.66 -0.13
N LEU A 44 0.80 8.99 1.01
CA LEU A 44 2.06 8.79 1.72
C LEU A 44 2.83 7.62 1.09
N TYR A 45 3.16 7.75 -0.19
CA TYR A 45 3.65 6.64 -1.01
C TYR A 45 5.00 6.07 -0.55
N ALA A 46 5.90 6.92 -0.05
CA ALA A 46 7.17 6.49 0.54
C ALA A 46 6.95 5.55 1.74
N LEU A 47 6.00 5.92 2.63
CA LEU A 47 5.63 5.09 3.76
C LEU A 47 5.05 3.76 3.28
N ALA A 48 4.10 3.78 2.34
CA ALA A 48 3.50 2.57 1.80
C ALA A 48 4.56 1.64 1.16
N CYS A 49 5.49 2.16 0.37
CA CYS A 49 6.55 1.36 -0.24
C CYS A 49 7.47 0.72 0.83
N SER A 50 7.81 1.46 1.91
CA SER A 50 8.62 0.94 3.02
C SER A 50 7.96 -0.20 3.83
N MET A 51 6.64 -0.37 3.71
CA MET A 51 5.90 -1.37 4.49
C MET A 51 5.96 -2.79 3.92
N ALA A 52 6.52 -2.97 2.71
CA ALA A 52 6.51 -4.24 2.00
C ALA A 52 7.00 -5.43 2.85
N ALA A 53 8.21 -5.35 3.40
CA ALA A 53 8.79 -6.43 4.19
C ALA A 53 7.91 -6.82 5.40
N GLN A 54 7.27 -5.83 6.03
CA GLN A 54 6.43 -6.08 7.18
C GLN A 54 5.08 -6.72 6.80
N LEU A 55 4.53 -6.35 5.64
CA LEU A 55 3.31 -6.97 5.09
C LEU A 55 3.56 -8.41 4.64
N GLU A 56 4.72 -8.67 4.03
CA GLU A 56 5.17 -10.02 3.67
C GLU A 56 5.29 -10.92 4.91
N HIS A 57 5.91 -10.42 5.98
CA HIS A 57 6.04 -11.16 7.23
C HIS A 57 4.67 -11.48 7.89
N CYS A 58 3.67 -10.62 7.68
CA CYS A 58 2.30 -10.88 8.16
C CYS A 58 1.47 -11.79 7.21
N GLY A 59 2.06 -12.29 6.12
CA GLY A 59 1.37 -13.09 5.11
C GLY A 59 0.28 -12.33 4.35
N GLN A 60 0.41 -11.01 4.18
CA GLN A 60 -0.65 -10.14 3.63
C GLN A 60 -0.41 -9.68 2.19
N VAL A 61 0.49 -10.35 1.46
CA VAL A 61 0.80 -9.97 0.08
C VAL A 61 0.07 -10.89 -0.89
N GLY A 62 -1.19 -10.56 -1.16
CA GLY A 62 -1.93 -11.03 -2.33
C GLY A 62 -1.96 -9.98 -3.43
N ASP A 63 -2.58 -10.27 -4.56
CA ASP A 63 -2.51 -9.45 -5.78
C ASP A 63 -2.96 -8.00 -5.58
N ASN A 64 -4.01 -7.77 -4.77
CA ASN A 64 -4.44 -6.42 -4.41
C ASN A 64 -3.38 -5.66 -3.62
N THR A 65 -2.74 -6.29 -2.63
CA THR A 65 -1.66 -5.67 -1.85
C THR A 65 -0.43 -5.43 -2.73
N SER A 66 -0.10 -6.39 -3.60
CA SER A 66 0.98 -6.26 -4.59
C SER A 66 0.72 -5.07 -5.51
N TYR A 67 -0.49 -4.92 -6.05
CA TYR A 67 -0.85 -3.76 -6.86
C TYR A 67 -0.75 -2.44 -6.09
N GLN A 68 -1.23 -2.40 -4.85
CA GLN A 68 -1.13 -1.22 -3.99
C GLN A 68 0.32 -0.81 -3.68
N LEU A 69 1.19 -1.78 -3.40
CA LEU A 69 2.62 -1.56 -3.18
C LEU A 69 3.31 -1.13 -4.47
N ALA A 70 3.03 -1.80 -5.60
CA ALA A 70 3.52 -1.42 -6.91
C ALA A 70 3.20 0.04 -7.23
N TYR A 71 1.91 0.40 -7.16
CA TYR A 71 1.45 1.76 -7.39
C TYR A 71 2.13 2.76 -6.46
N SER A 72 2.28 2.43 -5.18
CA SER A 72 2.94 3.30 -4.21
C SER A 72 4.42 3.50 -4.55
N CYS A 73 5.16 2.44 -4.85
CA CYS A 73 6.57 2.54 -5.22
C CYS A 73 6.75 3.31 -6.55
N PHE A 74 5.88 3.08 -7.55
CA PHE A 74 5.85 3.88 -8.78
C PHE A 74 5.65 5.38 -8.49
N ARG A 75 4.65 5.74 -7.67
CA ARG A 75 4.35 7.13 -7.31
C ARG A 75 5.46 7.77 -6.46
N HIS A 76 6.23 6.97 -5.74
CA HIS A 76 7.40 7.42 -4.99
C HIS A 76 8.66 7.56 -5.87
N GLY A 77 8.71 6.89 -7.03
CA GLY A 77 9.87 6.86 -7.93
C GLY A 77 10.77 5.62 -7.76
N ASP A 78 10.39 4.67 -6.91
CA ASP A 78 11.09 3.39 -6.77
C ASP A 78 10.57 2.39 -7.81
N PHE A 79 10.99 2.61 -9.07
CA PHE A 79 10.59 1.76 -10.19
C PHE A 79 11.05 0.30 -10.06
N PRO A 80 12.28 0.00 -9.58
CA PRO A 80 12.69 -1.39 -9.35
C PRO A 80 11.75 -2.14 -8.40
N GLN A 81 11.40 -1.56 -7.24
CA GLN A 81 10.43 -2.20 -6.34
C GLN A 81 9.04 -2.28 -6.95
N SER A 82 8.62 -1.23 -7.67
CA SER A 82 7.33 -1.25 -8.37
C SER A 82 7.21 -2.45 -9.30
N ILE A 83 8.20 -2.69 -10.18
CA ILE A 83 8.21 -3.83 -11.11
C ILE A 83 8.14 -5.15 -10.35
N ARG A 84 8.93 -5.32 -9.28
CA ARG A 84 8.92 -6.55 -8.47
C ARG A 84 7.55 -6.89 -7.90
N PHE A 85 6.74 -5.90 -7.52
CA PHE A 85 5.37 -6.15 -7.06
C PHE A 85 4.40 -6.40 -8.21
N LEU A 86 4.56 -5.73 -9.35
CA LEU A 86 3.74 -5.97 -10.54
C LEU A 86 3.88 -7.41 -11.03
N ASP A 87 5.08 -8.00 -10.93
CA ASP A 87 5.36 -9.37 -11.39
C ASP A 87 4.73 -10.45 -10.50
N ARG A 88 4.20 -10.07 -9.34
CA ARG A 88 3.45 -10.96 -8.45
C ARG A 88 1.94 -10.96 -8.73
N ILE A 89 1.46 -10.08 -9.60
CA ILE A 89 0.03 -9.98 -9.92
C ILE A 89 -0.31 -11.02 -10.98
N SER A 90 -1.18 -11.94 -10.61
CA SER A 90 -1.72 -13.01 -11.48
C SER A 90 -3.19 -12.78 -11.83
N ASP A 91 -3.90 -12.00 -11.03
CA ASP A 91 -5.31 -11.68 -11.19
C ASP A 91 -5.54 -10.90 -12.51
N PRO A 92 -6.30 -11.49 -13.46
CA PRO A 92 -6.59 -10.85 -14.75
C PRO A 92 -7.31 -9.50 -14.61
N THR A 93 -8.07 -9.30 -13.53
CA THR A 93 -8.81 -8.03 -13.30
C THR A 93 -7.87 -6.87 -12.99
N LEU A 94 -6.68 -7.15 -12.45
CA LEU A 94 -5.65 -6.15 -12.17
C LEU A 94 -4.64 -6.00 -13.32
N ALA A 95 -4.61 -6.93 -14.27
CA ALA A 95 -3.60 -6.99 -15.33
C ALA A 95 -3.54 -5.70 -16.17
N SER A 96 -4.68 -5.13 -16.56
CA SER A 96 -4.70 -3.88 -17.34
C SER A 96 -4.13 -2.69 -16.55
N SER A 97 -4.49 -2.58 -15.27
CA SER A 97 -3.97 -1.51 -14.40
C SER A 97 -2.47 -1.69 -14.13
N ALA A 98 -2.03 -2.92 -13.90
CA ALA A 98 -0.63 -3.27 -13.72
C ALA A 98 0.19 -2.95 -14.98
N GLN A 99 -0.32 -3.28 -16.17
CA GLN A 99 0.32 -2.97 -17.44
C GLN A 99 0.46 -1.46 -17.65
N GLY A 100 -0.56 -0.67 -17.30
CA GLY A 100 -0.48 0.79 -17.37
C GLY A 100 0.67 1.37 -16.55
N ILE A 101 1.00 0.77 -15.39
CA ILE A 101 2.17 1.17 -14.59
C ILE A 101 3.47 0.77 -15.28
N ARG A 102 3.55 -0.45 -15.83
CA ARG A 102 4.75 -0.91 -16.58
C ARG A 102 5.06 0.02 -17.75
N ASP A 103 4.05 0.36 -18.53
CA ASP A 103 4.18 1.25 -19.68
C ASP A 103 4.57 2.67 -19.28
N ALA A 104 4.12 3.14 -18.12
CA ALA A 104 4.53 4.44 -17.60
C ALA A 104 6.01 4.43 -17.18
N ILE A 105 6.47 3.36 -16.53
CA ILE A 105 7.88 3.19 -16.13
C ILE A 105 8.79 3.12 -17.35
N SER A 106 8.43 2.36 -18.38
CA SER A 106 9.27 2.21 -19.58
C SER A 106 9.45 3.49 -20.40
N ARG A 107 8.59 4.49 -20.21
CA ARG A 107 8.71 5.81 -20.86
C ARG A 107 9.63 6.78 -20.13
N VAL A 108 9.96 6.50 -18.87
CA VAL A 108 10.77 7.39 -18.01
C VAL A 108 12.14 6.80 -17.66
N MET A 109 12.39 5.53 -18.00
CA MET A 109 13.70 4.88 -17.94
C MET A 109 14.40 4.99 -19.29
#